data_AF-A0A0C9YIB0-F1
#
_entry.id   AF-A0A0C9YIB0-F1
#
_cell.length_a   1.000
_cell.length_b   1.000
_cell.length_c   1.000
_cell.angle_alpha   90.00
_cell.angle_beta   90.00
_cell.angle_gamma   90.00
#
_symmetry.space_group_name_H-M   'P 1'
#
loop_
_entity.id
_entity.type
_entity.pdbx_description
1 polymer ?
#
loop_
_entity_poly.entity_id
_entity_poly.type
_entity_poly.pdbx_seq_one_letter_code
_entity_poly.pdbx_strand_id
1 'polypeptide(L)' 'QLENVHLHNFIHQDIKHSNVLIGTGQNTSTLYLIDFSIAKQYRDPYMHLHVEYK' A
#
# COMPACT_ATOMS: atom_id res chain seq x y z
N GLN A 1 -5.97 -3.97 3.58
CA GLN A 1 -4.90 -3.83 2.55
C GLN A 1 -4.19 -2.48 2.66
N LEU A 2 -4.87 -1.34 2.48
CA LEU A 2 -4.22 -0.02 2.60
C LEU A 2 -3.60 0.22 4.00
N GLU A 3 -4.34 -0.14 5.06
CA GLU A 3 -3.81 -0.12 6.42
C GLU A 3 -2.52 -0.93 6.56
N ASN A 4 -2.43 -2.10 5.91
CA ASN A 4 -1.23 -2.92 5.92
C ASN A 4 -0.04 -2.21 5.26
N VAL A 5 -0.27 -1.50 4.16
CA VAL A 5 0.77 -0.67 3.51
C VAL A 5 1.27 0.41 4.47
N HIS A 6 0.37 1.08 5.18
CA HIS A 6 0.72 2.12 6.17
C HIS A 6 1.45 1.54 7.39
N LEU A 7 1.05 0.36 7.88
CA LEU A 7 1.75 -0.34 8.95
C LEU A 7 3.21 -0.65 8.58
N HIS A 8 3.48 -0.88 7.29
CA HIS A 8 4.82 -1.08 6.75
C HIS A 8 5.56 0.23 6.43
N ASN A 9 5.06 1.39 6.87
CA ASN A 9 5.67 2.72 6.71
C ASN A 9 5.65 3.29 5.28
N PHE A 10 4.83 2.73 4.37
CA PHE A 10 4.67 3.21 3.00
C PHE A 10 3.30 3.85 2.76
N ILE A 11 3.21 4.71 1.76
CA ILE A 11 1.96 5.17 1.14
C ILE A 11 2.00 4.71 -0.32
N HIS A 12 0.88 4.16 -0.81
CA HIS A 12 0.78 3.61 -2.17
C HIS A 12 0.83 4.67 -3.28
N GLN A 13 0.28 5.86 -3.03
CA GLN A 13 0.19 7.01 -3.95
C GLN A 13 -0.69 6.85 -5.20
N ASP A 14 -0.91 5.63 -5.71
CA ASP A 14 -1.76 5.36 -6.89
C ASP A 14 -2.98 4.47 -6.57
N ILE A 15 -3.89 4.95 -5.71
CA ILE A 15 -5.11 4.21 -5.37
C ILE A 15 -6.19 4.47 -6.43
N LYS A 16 -6.45 3.45 -7.26
CA LYS A 16 -7.49 3.45 -8.29
C LYS A 16 -7.98 2.02 -8.56
N HIS A 17 -9.14 1.90 -9.20
CA HIS A 17 -9.80 0.61 -9.45
C HIS A 17 -8.92 -0.38 -10.21
N SER A 18 -8.10 0.09 -11.16
CA SER A 18 -7.19 -0.78 -11.94
C SER A 18 -6.08 -1.41 -11.11
N ASN A 19 -5.78 -0.84 -9.94
CA ASN A 19 -4.74 -1.32 -9.02
C ASN A 19 -5.32 -2.17 -7.87
N VAL A 20 -6.60 -2.52 -7.96
CA VAL A 20 -7.28 -3.42 -7.02
C VAL A 20 -7.73 -4.65 -7.79
N LEU A 21 -7.17 -5.81 -7.44
CA LEU A 21 -7.53 -7.09 -8.04
C LEU A 21 -8.31 -7.97 -7.06
N ILE A 22 -9.16 -8.84 -7.59
CA ILE A 22 -9.86 -9.87 -6.83
C ILE A 22 -9.06 -11.18 -6.98
N GLY A 23 -8.88 -11.92 -5.88
CA GLY A 23 -8.24 -13.22 -5.93
C GLY A 23 -9.03 -14.24 -6.73
N THR A 24 -8.37 -15.30 -7.19
CA THR A 24 -9.02 -16.39 -7.94
C THR A 24 -9.09 -17.68 -7.12
N GLY A 25 -9.92 -18.63 -7.54
CA GLY A 25 -10.04 -19.94 -6.88
C GLY A 25 -10.62 -19.82 -5.47
N GLN A 26 -9.86 -20.19 -4.45
CA GLN A 26 -10.29 -20.12 -3.05
C GLN A 26 -10.26 -18.70 -2.47
N ASN A 27 -9.61 -17.75 -3.15
CA ASN A 27 -9.40 -16.37 -2.65
C ASN A 27 -10.33 -15.35 -3.30
N THR A 28 -11.47 -15.75 -3.86
CA THR A 28 -12.39 -14.84 -4.58
C THR A 28 -13.03 -13.77 -3.70
N SER A 29 -13.02 -13.95 -2.38
CA SER A 29 -13.45 -12.95 -1.41
C SER A 29 -12.33 -11.98 -1.00
N THR A 30 -11.11 -12.16 -1.51
CA THR A 30 -9.93 -11.38 -1.11
C THR A 30 -9.60 -10.33 -2.17
N LEU A 31 -9.41 -9.09 -1.71
CA LEU A 31 -8.89 -7.99 -2.53
C LEU A 31 -7.39 -7.84 -2.34
N TYR A 32 -6.68 -7.55 -3.44
CA TYR A 32 -5.26 -7.29 -3.49
C TYR A 32 -5.00 -5.89 -4.01
N LEU A 33 -4.10 -5.16 -3.36
CA LEU A 33 -3.50 -3.93 -3.91
C LEU A 33 -2.27 -4.32 -4.72
N ILE A 34 -2.14 -3.76 -5.93
CA ILE A 34 -1.02 -3.99 -6.84
C ILE A 34 -0.44 -2.66 -7.32
N ASP A 35 0.72 -2.72 -7.99
CA ASP A 35 1.44 -1.57 -8.54
C ASP A 35 1.97 -0.59 -7.47
N PHE A 36 3.06 -1.00 -6.81
CA PHE A 36 3.80 -0.19 -5.84
C PHE A 36 4.95 0.60 -6.48
N SER A 37 4.96 0.74 -7.81
CA SER A 37 6.08 1.34 -8.55
C SER A 37 6.38 2.79 -8.13
N ILE A 38 5.37 3.51 -7.65
CA ILE A 38 5.48 4.89 -7.14
C ILE A 38 5.22 5.02 -5.64
N ALA A 39 5.16 3.90 -4.91
CA ALA A 39 4.95 3.95 -3.46
C ALA A 39 6.13 4.67 -2.79
N LYS A 40 5.84 5.47 -1.75
CA LYS A 40 6.86 6.21 -0.99
C LYS A 40 6.80 5.87 0.48
N GLN A 41 7.97 5.78 1.09
CA GLN A 41 8.09 5.69 2.53
C GLN A 41 7.67 7.04 3.15
N TYR A 42 6.65 7.03 4.00
CA TYR A 42 6.11 8.25 4.61
C TYR A 42 6.65 8.53 6.00
N ARG A 43 7.24 7.52 6.65
CA ARG A 43 7.88 7.65 7.95
C ARG A 43 9.07 6.70 8.08
N ASP A 44 10.03 7.10 8.91
CA ASP A 44 11.16 6.26 9.30
C ASP A 44 10.65 4.98 9.99
N PRO A 45 11.21 3.78 9.69
CA PRO A 45 10.69 2.53 10.20
C PRO A 45 11.08 2.27 11.65
N TYR A 46 12.10 2.96 12.18
CA TYR A 46 12.62 2.79 13.54
C TYR A 46 12.13 3.89 14.47
N MET A 47 12.15 5.15 14.01
CA MET A 47 11.75 6.32 14.79
C MET A 47 10.26 6.64 14.63
N HIS A 48 9.59 6.07 13.63
CA HIS A 48 8.22 6.40 13.23
C HIS A 48 7.96 7.89 12.99
N LEU A 49 9.03 8.66 12.73
CA LEU A 49 8.97 10.08 12.38
C LEU A 49 8.61 10.22 10.91
N HIS A 50 7.68 11.13 10.60
CA HIS A 50 7.28 11.40 9.22
C HIS A 50 8.45 11.97 8.41
N VAL A 51 8.60 11.46 7.19
CA VAL A 51 9.50 12.05 6.19
C VAL A 51 8.83 13.32 5.70
N GLU A 52 9.59 14.42 5.60
CA GLU A 52 9.07 15.66 5.05
C GLU A 52 8.44 15.44 3.67
N TYR A 53 7.29 16.07 3.48
CA TYR A 53 6.61 16.04 2.20
C TYR A 53 7.46 16.79 1.17
N LYS A 54 7.79 16.11 0.06
CA LYS A 54 8.48 16.68 -1.11
C LYS A 54 7.50 16.83 -2.27
#